data_AF-A0A2G5I241-F1
#
_entry.id   AF-A0A2G5I241-F1
#
_cell.length_a   1.000
_cell.length_b   1.000
_cell.length_c   1.000
_cell.angle_alpha   90.00
_cell.angle_beta   90.00
_cell.angle_gamma   90.00
#
_symmetry.space_group_name_H-M   'P 1'
#
loop_
_entity.id
_entity.type
_entity.pdbx_description
1 polymer ?
#
loop_
_entity_poly.entity_id
_entity_poly.type
_entity_poly.pdbx_seq_one_letter_code
_entity_poly.pdbx_strand_id
1 'polypeptide(L)'
;MASPPLALKISLGLLMLDSLIETAFVSSMVRWLHTRAGRDFLFTSSNSTHPLHGKPLNLLIDQGHTSNGAAGTAFVLISLGGILSLKLRHHATSHPHNTRSSTSTFSKIIHTTWLIFTFLSMLLSLGALIYTFTLTSSHTDQHIDTTLAASLNNQPYPNQVPYPKDSWTPENWFKAVLEIPLVSKSDRDTINFHLRIMQAWRWNLIPMFILGLAVFVCATIDAVAQWKKDRQVRSFMREGKRLSV
;
A
#
# COMPACT_ATOMS: atom_id res chain seq x y z
N MET A 1 24.29 -24.66 -9.34
CA MET A 1 24.15 -23.63 -8.28
C MET A 1 22.72 -23.10 -8.29
N ALA A 2 22.14 -22.81 -7.13
CA ALA A 2 20.69 -22.63 -7.01
C ALA A 2 20.24 -21.25 -7.51
N SER A 3 19.51 -21.24 -8.62
CA SER A 3 18.59 -20.14 -8.97
C SER A 3 17.79 -19.73 -7.72
N PRO A 4 17.41 -18.44 -7.57
CA PRO A 4 16.47 -18.06 -6.54
C PRO A 4 15.27 -19.01 -6.59
N PRO A 5 14.78 -19.52 -5.45
CA PRO A 5 13.70 -20.49 -5.45
C PRO A 5 12.55 -19.91 -6.27
N LEU A 6 11.96 -20.73 -7.14
CA LEU A 6 10.89 -20.29 -8.05
C LEU A 6 9.78 -19.56 -7.27
N ALA A 7 9.46 -20.05 -6.07
CA ALA A 7 8.55 -19.43 -5.13
C ALA A 7 8.88 -17.94 -4.82
N LEU A 8 10.14 -17.59 -4.60
CA LEU A 8 10.56 -16.19 -4.34
C LEU A 8 10.33 -15.29 -5.56
N LYS A 9 10.60 -15.80 -6.76
CA LYS A 9 10.38 -15.03 -8.00
C LYS A 9 8.90 -14.80 -8.25
N ILE A 10 8.08 -15.83 -8.03
CA ILE A 10 6.62 -15.76 -8.18
C ILE A 10 6.05 -14.79 -7.14
N SER A 11 6.41 -14.93 -5.86
CA SER A 11 5.90 -14.05 -4.80
C SER A 11 6.31 -12.59 -5.02
N LEU A 12 7.53 -12.32 -5.50
CA LEU A 12 7.95 -10.99 -5.89
C LEU A 12 7.11 -10.42 -7.04
N GLY A 13 6.86 -11.22 -8.08
CA GLY A 13 6.04 -10.79 -9.21
C GLY A 13 4.60 -10.48 -8.80
N LEU A 14 4.01 -11.30 -7.94
CA LEU A 14 2.66 -11.08 -7.41
C LEU A 14 2.61 -9.84 -6.50
N LEU A 15 3.55 -9.67 -5.57
CA LEU A 15 3.63 -8.48 -4.71
C LEU A 15 3.78 -7.20 -5.54
N MET A 16 4.55 -7.25 -6.63
CA MET A 16 4.71 -6.12 -7.53
C MET A 16 3.41 -5.72 -8.22
N LEU A 17 2.64 -6.70 -8.70
CA LEU A 17 1.35 -6.44 -9.35
C LEU A 17 0.32 -5.91 -8.36
N ASP A 18 0.24 -6.52 -7.18
CA ASP A 18 -0.70 -6.16 -6.13
C ASP A 18 -0.44 -4.74 -5.58
N SER A 19 0.83 -4.40 -5.34
CA SER A 19 1.22 -3.04 -4.91
C SER A 19 0.93 -1.97 -5.98
N LEU A 20 1.06 -2.29 -7.27
CA LEU A 20 0.65 -1.37 -8.34
C LEU A 20 -0.86 -1.14 -8.36
N ILE A 21 -1.65 -2.19 -8.13
CA ILE A 21 -3.11 -2.09 -8.01
C ILE A 21 -3.48 -1.19 -6.82
N GLU A 22 -2.85 -1.38 -5.67
CA GLU A 22 -3.07 -0.56 -4.48
C GLU A 22 -2.78 0.92 -4.75
N THR A 23 -1.60 1.22 -5.31
CA THR A 23 -1.22 2.59 -5.67
C THR A 23 -2.19 3.19 -6.69
N ALA A 24 -2.67 2.41 -7.67
CA ALA A 24 -3.64 2.87 -8.66
C ALA A 24 -4.99 3.22 -8.02
N PHE A 25 -5.49 2.38 -7.11
CA PHE A 25 -6.75 2.66 -6.41
C PHE A 25 -6.63 3.89 -5.50
N VAL A 26 -5.57 4.00 -4.70
CA VAL A 26 -5.37 5.17 -3.83
C VAL A 26 -5.20 6.44 -4.66
N SER A 27 -4.44 6.39 -5.76
CA SER A 27 -4.27 7.54 -6.66
C SER A 27 -5.59 7.98 -7.31
N SER A 28 -6.42 7.03 -7.75
CA SER A 28 -7.75 7.30 -8.29
C SER A 28 -8.64 7.99 -7.25
N MET A 29 -8.60 7.51 -6.00
CA MET A 29 -9.33 8.09 -4.88
C MET A 29 -8.87 9.52 -4.57
N VAL A 30 -7.56 9.76 -4.45
CA VAL A 30 -6.99 11.08 -4.19
C VAL A 30 -7.37 12.06 -5.30
N ARG A 31 -7.25 11.66 -6.57
CA ARG A 31 -7.68 12.48 -7.71
C ARG A 31 -9.16 12.84 -7.61
N TRP A 32 -10.01 11.90 -7.26
CA TRP A 32 -11.44 12.15 -7.12
C TRP A 32 -11.76 13.12 -5.97
N LEU A 33 -11.09 12.97 -4.82
CA LEU A 33 -11.20 13.88 -3.68
C LEU A 33 -10.81 15.32 -4.06
N HIS A 34 -9.75 15.51 -4.85
CA HIS A 34 -9.32 16.85 -5.26
C HIS A 34 -10.12 17.44 -6.42
N THR A 35 -10.91 16.63 -7.14
CA THR A 35 -11.66 17.09 -8.32
C THR A 35 -13.16 17.14 -8.03
N ARG A 36 -13.90 16.05 -8.28
CA ARG A 36 -15.37 16.04 -8.16
C ARG A 36 -15.82 16.17 -6.71
N ALA A 37 -15.17 15.51 -5.77
CA ALA A 37 -15.59 15.58 -4.36
C ALA A 37 -15.09 16.86 -3.66
N GLY A 38 -14.30 17.70 -4.34
CA GLY A 38 -14.03 19.08 -3.91
C GLY A 38 -15.15 20.06 -4.26
N ARG A 39 -16.18 19.60 -4.97
CA ARG A 39 -17.39 20.36 -5.30
C ARG A 39 -18.56 19.88 -4.47
N ASP A 40 -19.66 20.60 -4.58
CA ASP A 40 -20.84 20.33 -3.77
C ASP A 40 -21.72 19.22 -4.39
N PHE A 41 -22.55 18.63 -3.55
CA PHE A 41 -23.62 17.70 -3.90
C PHE A 41 -24.95 18.31 -3.49
N LEU A 42 -25.95 18.23 -4.37
CA LEU A 42 -27.29 18.72 -4.06
C LEU A 42 -28.12 17.59 -3.46
N PHE A 43 -28.79 17.87 -2.35
CA PHE A 43 -29.71 16.94 -1.70
C PHE A 43 -31.02 17.64 -1.32
N THR A 44 -32.10 16.88 -1.17
CA THR A 44 -33.40 17.42 -0.77
C THR A 44 -33.64 17.25 0.73
N SER A 45 -34.07 18.30 1.41
CA SER A 45 -34.51 18.24 2.81
C SER A 45 -35.74 19.12 2.95
N SER A 46 -36.81 18.63 3.60
CA SER A 46 -38.05 19.39 3.80
C SER A 46 -38.61 20.05 2.52
N ASN A 47 -38.56 19.33 1.38
CA ASN A 47 -38.98 19.79 0.05
C ASN A 47 -38.16 20.93 -0.58
N SER A 48 -37.03 21.33 0.01
CA SER A 48 -36.06 22.26 -0.58
C SER A 48 -34.75 21.57 -0.95
N THR A 49 -34.06 22.12 -1.94
CA THR A 49 -32.73 21.62 -2.35
C THR A 49 -31.65 22.40 -1.61
N HIS A 50 -30.72 21.68 -0.99
CA HIS A 50 -29.60 22.25 -0.26
C HIS A 50 -28.27 21.74 -0.83
N PRO A 51 -27.25 22.60 -0.92
CA PRO A 51 -25.90 22.17 -1.22
C PRO A 51 -25.23 21.58 0.02
N LEU A 52 -24.58 20.43 -0.16
CA LEU A 52 -23.67 19.82 0.80
C LEU A 52 -22.26 19.89 0.22
N HIS A 53 -21.31 20.45 0.96
CA HIS A 53 -19.92 20.42 0.52
C HIS A 53 -19.42 18.98 0.39
N GLY A 54 -18.67 18.68 -0.67
CA GLY A 54 -18.26 17.30 -0.97
C GLY A 54 -17.29 16.68 0.04
N LYS A 55 -16.73 17.47 0.96
CA LYS A 55 -15.87 17.00 2.07
C LYS A 55 -16.42 17.50 3.41
N PRO A 56 -16.30 16.71 4.48
CA PRO A 56 -16.52 17.20 5.83
C PRO A 56 -15.32 18.03 6.28
N LEU A 57 -15.50 18.79 7.36
CA LEU A 57 -14.45 19.61 7.96
C LEU A 57 -13.30 18.73 8.47
N ASN A 58 -13.65 17.63 9.15
CA ASN A 58 -12.70 16.71 9.76
C ASN A 58 -12.56 15.43 8.92
N LEU A 59 -11.96 15.57 7.72
CA LEU A 59 -11.68 14.42 6.86
C LEU A 59 -10.36 13.75 7.26
N LEU A 60 -10.43 12.49 7.66
CA LEU A 60 -9.30 11.66 8.04
C LEU A 60 -8.71 10.99 6.79
N ILE A 61 -7.53 11.41 6.34
CA ILE A 61 -6.91 10.91 5.09
C ILE A 61 -5.60 10.13 5.31
N ASP A 62 -5.07 10.14 6.52
CA ASP A 62 -3.75 9.58 6.85
C ASP A 62 -3.65 8.08 6.63
N GLN A 63 -4.76 7.35 6.73
CA GLN A 63 -4.83 5.92 6.40
C GLN A 63 -4.59 5.67 4.91
N GLY A 64 -5.07 6.56 4.04
CA GLY A 64 -4.78 6.51 2.61
C GLY A 64 -3.31 6.81 2.30
N HIS A 65 -2.72 7.78 3.00
CA HIS A 65 -1.28 8.08 2.88
C HIS A 65 -0.41 6.91 3.37
N THR A 66 -0.79 6.29 4.48
CA THR A 66 -0.10 5.14 5.05
C THR A 66 -0.17 3.93 4.11
N SER A 67 -1.35 3.63 3.55
CA SER A 67 -1.50 2.57 2.54
C SER A 67 -0.63 2.84 1.31
N ASN A 68 -0.68 4.05 0.76
CA ASN A 68 0.14 4.43 -0.39
C ASN A 68 1.64 4.31 -0.10
N GLY A 69 2.08 4.68 1.10
CA GLY A 69 3.47 4.52 1.54
C GLY A 69 3.89 3.05 1.63
N ALA A 70 3.01 2.18 2.13
CA ALA A 70 3.24 0.74 2.18
C ALA A 70 3.34 0.14 0.76
N ALA A 71 2.38 0.45 -0.12
CA ALA A 71 2.34 -0.01 -1.49
C ALA A 71 3.56 0.48 -2.31
N GLY A 72 3.88 1.77 -2.22
CA GLY A 72 5.05 2.35 -2.90
C GLY A 72 6.37 1.71 -2.43
N THR A 73 6.49 1.41 -1.14
CA THR A 73 7.64 0.70 -0.58
C THR A 73 7.72 -0.74 -1.11
N ALA A 74 6.61 -1.48 -1.10
CA ALA A 74 6.53 -2.84 -1.62
C ALA A 74 6.86 -2.91 -3.12
N PHE A 75 6.40 -1.93 -3.90
CA PHE A 75 6.70 -1.83 -5.33
C PHE A 75 8.17 -1.50 -5.58
N VAL A 76 8.65 -0.36 -5.07
CA VAL A 76 9.97 0.16 -5.42
C VAL A 76 11.08 -0.59 -4.69
N LEU A 77 11.06 -0.60 -3.36
CA LEU A 77 12.17 -1.14 -2.58
C LEU A 77 12.17 -2.66 -2.57
N ILE A 78 11.00 -3.29 -2.48
CA ILE A 78 10.94 -4.75 -2.33
C ILE A 78 10.91 -5.45 -3.68
N SER A 79 10.03 -5.04 -4.59
CA SER A 79 9.89 -5.73 -5.87
C SER A 79 11.03 -5.38 -6.83
N LEU A 80 11.22 -4.09 -7.17
CA LEU A 80 12.32 -3.68 -8.06
C LEU A 80 13.69 -3.88 -7.39
N GLY A 81 13.82 -3.52 -6.12
CA GLY A 81 15.04 -3.76 -5.34
C GLY A 81 15.36 -5.26 -5.20
N GLY A 82 14.35 -6.13 -5.09
CA GLY A 82 14.52 -7.57 -5.04
C GLY A 82 15.00 -8.14 -6.36
N ILE A 83 14.40 -7.73 -7.49
CA ILE A 83 14.88 -8.09 -8.83
C ILE A 83 16.34 -7.66 -9.01
N LEU A 84 16.69 -6.44 -8.63
CA LEU A 84 18.06 -5.92 -8.72
C LEU A 84 19.02 -6.74 -7.83
N SER A 85 18.65 -6.99 -6.58
CA SER A 85 19.43 -7.78 -5.61
C SER A 85 19.74 -9.18 -6.16
N LEU A 86 18.73 -9.87 -6.69
CA LEU A 86 18.86 -11.21 -7.27
C LEU A 86 19.72 -11.18 -8.55
N LYS A 87 19.59 -10.16 -9.40
CA LYS A 87 20.40 -9.98 -10.61
C LYS A 87 21.88 -9.74 -10.29
N LEU A 88 22.18 -8.83 -9.36
CA LEU A 88 23.56 -8.54 -8.93
C LEU A 88 24.23 -9.81 -8.37
N ARG A 89 23.48 -10.59 -7.59
CA ARG A 89 23.95 -11.86 -7.06
C ARG A 89 24.20 -12.91 -8.14
N HIS A 90 23.29 -13.02 -9.11
CA HIS A 90 23.46 -13.94 -10.25
C HIS A 90 24.69 -13.55 -11.09
N HIS A 91 24.91 -12.26 -11.32
CA HIS A 91 26.06 -11.77 -12.06
C HIS A 91 27.38 -12.06 -11.33
N ALA A 92 27.44 -11.77 -10.02
CA ALA A 92 28.63 -12.01 -9.20
C ALA A 92 29.05 -13.49 -9.16
N THR A 93 28.08 -14.40 -9.25
CA THR A 93 28.31 -15.86 -9.21
C THR A 93 28.55 -16.49 -10.58
N SER A 94 28.01 -15.92 -11.66
CA SER A 94 28.15 -16.47 -13.03
C SER A 94 29.48 -16.12 -13.70
N HIS A 95 30.18 -15.07 -13.24
CA HIS A 95 31.47 -14.65 -13.79
C HIS A 95 32.59 -14.64 -12.73
N PRO A 96 32.88 -15.78 -12.07
CA PRO A 96 33.78 -15.84 -10.91
C PRO A 96 35.23 -15.44 -11.24
N HIS A 97 35.66 -15.61 -12.49
CA HIS A 97 37.02 -15.25 -12.94
C HIS A 97 37.21 -13.76 -13.24
N ASN A 98 36.12 -12.99 -13.41
CA ASN A 98 36.15 -11.57 -13.78
C ASN A 98 35.65 -10.65 -12.64
N THR A 99 35.15 -11.22 -11.55
CA THR A 99 34.61 -10.47 -10.41
C THR A 99 35.65 -10.29 -9.32
N ARG A 100 36.06 -9.03 -9.10
CA ARG A 100 36.87 -8.64 -7.93
C ARG A 100 36.14 -9.02 -6.64
N SER A 101 36.89 -9.42 -5.61
CA SER A 101 36.42 -9.69 -4.24
C SER A 101 35.43 -8.62 -3.71
N SER A 102 35.67 -7.35 -4.05
CA SER A 102 34.80 -6.22 -3.72
C SER A 102 33.36 -6.33 -4.26
N THR A 103 33.17 -6.84 -5.49
CA THR A 103 31.85 -7.01 -6.13
C THR A 103 31.01 -8.07 -5.44
N SER A 104 31.64 -9.15 -4.96
CA SER A 104 30.98 -10.21 -4.18
C SER A 104 30.52 -9.68 -2.81
N THR A 105 31.35 -8.90 -2.13
CA THR A 105 31.00 -8.24 -0.86
C THR A 105 29.87 -7.24 -1.03
N PHE A 106 29.92 -6.41 -2.08
CA PHE A 106 28.87 -5.44 -2.38
C PHE A 106 27.51 -6.12 -2.64
N SER A 107 27.48 -7.19 -3.44
CA SER A 107 26.25 -7.96 -3.69
C SER A 107 25.65 -8.53 -2.40
N LYS A 108 26.49 -8.97 -1.45
CA LYS A 108 26.04 -9.48 -0.13
C LYS A 108 25.45 -8.38 0.74
N ILE A 109 26.06 -7.20 0.76
CA ILE A 109 25.54 -6.03 1.48
C ILE A 109 24.17 -5.65 0.91
N ILE A 110 24.06 -5.47 -0.41
CA ILE A 110 22.79 -5.12 -1.07
C ILE A 110 21.70 -6.15 -0.76
N HIS A 111 22.01 -7.45 -0.80
CA HIS A 111 21.03 -8.48 -0.47
C HIS A 111 20.59 -8.45 1.00
N THR A 112 21.52 -8.22 1.92
CA THR A 112 21.22 -8.12 3.36
C THR A 112 20.37 -6.88 3.65
N THR A 113 20.74 -5.73 3.10
CA THR A 113 19.97 -4.49 3.18
C THR A 113 18.57 -4.67 2.61
N TRP A 114 18.44 -5.29 1.43
CA TRP A 114 17.14 -5.58 0.83
C TRP A 114 16.29 -6.50 1.71
N LEU A 115 16.86 -7.53 2.33
CA LEU A 115 16.14 -8.42 3.25
C LEU A 115 15.63 -7.68 4.50
N ILE A 116 16.44 -6.78 5.07
CA ILE A 116 16.03 -5.93 6.19
C ILE A 116 14.88 -5.03 5.77
N PHE A 117 14.97 -4.37 4.61
CA PHE A 117 13.87 -3.55 4.11
C PHE A 117 12.62 -4.38 3.80
N THR A 118 12.76 -5.62 3.34
CA THR A 118 11.63 -6.53 3.12
C THR A 118 10.88 -6.82 4.42
N PHE A 119 11.61 -7.05 5.51
CA PHE A 119 11.01 -7.20 6.84
C PHE A 119 10.28 -5.91 7.28
N LEU A 120 10.93 -4.75 7.16
CA LEU A 120 10.34 -3.46 7.52
C LEU A 120 9.11 -3.12 6.67
N SER A 121 9.13 -3.42 5.37
CA SER A 121 8.02 -3.23 4.44
C SER A 121 6.83 -4.12 4.78
N MET A 122 7.09 -5.36 5.22
CA MET A 122 6.04 -6.27 5.68
C MET A 122 5.39 -5.75 6.97
N LEU A 123 6.17 -5.25 7.93
CA LEU A 123 5.64 -4.59 9.13
C LEU A 123 4.86 -3.31 8.80
N LEU A 124 5.35 -2.49 7.87
CA LEU A 124 4.65 -1.29 7.41
C LEU A 124 3.30 -1.65 6.76
N SER A 125 3.24 -2.72 5.96
CA SER A 125 2.01 -3.20 5.33
C SER A 125 1.01 -3.72 6.38
N LEU A 126 1.50 -4.43 7.40
CA LEU A 126 0.69 -4.85 8.54
C LEU A 126 0.15 -3.65 9.33
N GLY A 127 0.98 -2.66 9.59
CA GLY A 127 0.59 -1.41 10.25
C GLY A 127 -0.47 -0.66 9.45
N ALA A 128 -0.27 -0.51 8.14
CA ALA A 128 -1.24 0.10 7.23
C ALA A 128 -2.58 -0.65 7.23
N LEU A 129 -2.54 -1.99 7.20
CA LEU A 129 -3.72 -2.85 7.27
C LEU A 129 -4.49 -2.62 8.57
N ILE A 130 -3.84 -2.76 9.73
CA ILE A 130 -4.47 -2.59 11.05
C ILE A 130 -5.03 -1.18 11.18
N TYR A 131 -4.23 -0.16 10.85
CA TYR A 131 -4.61 1.24 10.96
C TYR A 131 -5.84 1.56 10.10
N THR A 132 -5.83 1.16 8.83
CA THR A 132 -6.94 1.42 7.91
C THR A 132 -8.22 0.72 8.36
N PHE A 133 -8.16 -0.56 8.73
CA PHE A 133 -9.35 -1.29 9.16
C PHE A 133 -9.91 -0.77 10.48
N THR A 134 -9.04 -0.46 11.45
CA THR A 134 -9.47 0.06 12.75
C THR A 134 -10.11 1.42 12.57
N LEU A 135 -9.44 2.35 11.87
CA LEU A 135 -9.94 3.70 11.67
C LEU A 135 -11.25 3.72 10.90
N THR A 136 -11.38 2.94 9.82
CA THR A 136 -12.65 2.85 9.08
C THR A 136 -13.75 2.22 9.93
N SER A 137 -13.46 1.14 10.67
CA SER A 137 -14.46 0.47 11.51
C SER A 137 -14.98 1.36 12.63
N SER A 138 -14.11 2.12 13.30
CA SER A 138 -14.47 3.05 14.38
C SER A 138 -15.41 4.19 13.97
N HIS A 139 -15.65 4.36 12.67
CA HIS A 139 -16.44 5.45 12.10
C HIS A 139 -17.64 4.94 11.24
N THR A 140 -18.05 3.67 11.39
CA THR A 140 -19.00 3.01 10.45
C THR A 140 -20.45 3.48 10.59
N ASP A 141 -20.87 3.85 11.81
CA ASP A 141 -22.28 4.12 12.15
C ASP A 141 -22.60 5.63 12.23
N GLN A 142 -21.77 6.44 11.59
CA GLN A 142 -21.97 7.88 11.52
C GLN A 142 -22.94 8.23 10.39
N HIS A 143 -23.90 9.12 10.67
CA HIS A 143 -24.90 9.57 9.71
C HIS A 143 -24.89 11.09 9.58
N ILE A 144 -25.18 11.58 8.38
CA ILE A 144 -25.32 13.02 8.13
C ILE A 144 -26.67 13.49 8.68
N ASP A 145 -26.63 14.39 9.66
CA ASP A 145 -27.81 15.16 10.07
C ASP A 145 -28.21 16.12 8.93
N THR A 146 -29.29 15.78 8.22
CA THR A 146 -29.81 16.55 7.10
C THR A 146 -30.35 17.92 7.50
N THR A 147 -30.78 18.09 8.76
CA THR A 147 -31.27 19.37 9.28
C THR A 147 -30.10 20.31 9.49
N LEU A 148 -29.04 19.82 10.14
CA LEU A 148 -27.79 20.55 10.30
C LEU A 148 -27.19 20.88 8.93
N ALA A 149 -27.06 19.88 8.05
CA ALA A 149 -26.50 20.07 6.70
C ALA A 149 -27.27 21.14 5.91
N ALA A 150 -28.60 21.16 6.00
CA ALA A 150 -29.43 22.16 5.34
C ALA A 150 -29.24 23.58 5.93
N SER A 151 -28.96 23.69 7.24
CA SER A 151 -28.73 24.98 7.91
C SER A 151 -27.37 25.63 7.62
N LEU A 152 -26.38 24.84 7.18
CA LEU A 152 -25.01 25.35 6.92
C LEU A 152 -24.94 26.30 5.72
N ASN A 153 -25.97 26.32 4.86
CA ASN A 153 -26.07 27.18 3.68
C ASN A 153 -24.76 27.22 2.86
N ASN A 154 -24.22 26.04 2.56
CA ASN A 154 -22.94 25.89 1.88
C ASN A 154 -22.92 26.71 0.57
N GLN A 155 -21.87 27.52 0.38
CA GLN A 155 -21.72 28.36 -0.80
C GLN A 155 -20.68 27.76 -1.77
N PRO A 156 -20.75 28.10 -3.06
CA PRO A 156 -19.68 27.78 -3.99
C PRO A 156 -18.33 28.38 -3.54
N TYR A 157 -17.24 27.80 -4.05
CA TYR A 157 -15.89 28.35 -3.86
C TYR A 157 -15.85 29.86 -4.16
N PRO A 158 -15.19 30.69 -3.33
CA PRO A 158 -14.30 30.33 -2.22
C PRO A 158 -14.97 30.18 -0.84
N ASN A 159 -16.28 30.37 -0.72
CA ASN A 159 -16.98 30.48 0.58
C ASN A 159 -17.60 29.16 1.07
N GLN A 160 -16.97 28.04 0.76
CA GLN A 160 -17.48 26.71 1.10
C GLN A 160 -17.59 26.53 2.63
N VAL A 161 -18.71 25.96 3.07
CA VAL A 161 -18.99 25.65 4.47
C VAL A 161 -19.03 24.12 4.61
N PRO A 162 -17.93 23.48 5.03
CA PRO A 162 -17.87 22.03 5.17
C PRO A 162 -18.71 21.55 6.35
N TYR A 163 -19.16 20.30 6.29
CA TYR A 163 -19.93 19.68 7.37
C TYR A 163 -19.06 19.52 8.63
N PRO A 164 -19.40 20.15 9.77
CA PRO A 164 -18.49 20.27 10.91
C PRO A 164 -18.56 19.10 11.91
N LYS A 165 -19.66 18.34 11.88
CA LYS A 165 -19.93 17.31 12.88
C LYS A 165 -19.15 16.04 12.57
N ASP A 166 -18.56 15.48 13.62
CA ASP A 166 -17.77 14.25 13.62
C ASP A 166 -16.50 14.30 12.74
N SER A 167 -15.67 13.27 12.87
CA SER A 167 -14.54 12.98 11.97
C SER A 167 -14.90 11.83 11.05
N TRP A 168 -14.42 11.87 9.81
CA TRP A 168 -14.86 10.93 8.78
C TRP A 168 -13.69 10.37 8.01
N THR A 169 -13.69 9.06 7.79
CA THR A 169 -12.89 8.49 6.69
C THR A 169 -13.60 8.79 5.35
N PRO A 170 -12.89 8.86 4.21
CA PRO A 170 -13.52 9.02 2.90
C PRO A 170 -14.59 7.96 2.66
N GLU A 171 -14.33 6.69 2.99
CA GLU A 171 -15.28 5.60 2.81
C GLU A 171 -16.60 5.86 3.56
N ASN A 172 -16.53 6.19 4.84
CA ASN A 172 -17.73 6.38 5.66
C ASN A 172 -18.46 7.69 5.32
N TRP A 173 -17.72 8.75 5.00
CA TRP A 173 -18.32 10.00 4.52
C TRP A 173 -19.19 9.76 3.29
N PHE A 174 -18.65 9.13 2.25
CA PHE A 174 -19.39 8.93 1.02
C PHE A 174 -20.48 7.87 1.13
N LYS A 175 -20.34 6.91 2.05
CA LYS A 175 -21.44 6.03 2.44
C LYS A 175 -22.61 6.84 3.03
N ALA A 176 -22.35 7.75 3.97
CA ALA A 176 -23.38 8.61 4.55
C ALA A 176 -23.97 9.60 3.53
N VAL A 177 -23.17 10.14 2.60
CA VAL A 177 -23.67 10.98 1.48
C VAL A 177 -24.62 10.20 0.56
N LEU A 178 -24.47 8.88 0.43
CA LEU A 178 -25.41 8.07 -0.35
C LEU A 178 -26.73 7.79 0.38
N GLU A 179 -26.76 7.90 1.72
CA GLU A 179 -27.96 7.68 2.52
C GLU A 179 -28.93 8.88 2.45
N ILE A 180 -28.41 10.09 2.23
CA ILE A 180 -29.23 11.29 2.01
C ILE A 180 -29.88 11.29 0.61
N PRO A 181 -31.04 11.95 0.43
CA PRO A 181 -31.73 12.00 -0.86
C PRO A 181 -31.05 12.98 -1.83
N LEU A 182 -29.96 12.52 -2.46
CA LEU A 182 -29.26 13.25 -3.52
C LEU A 182 -30.19 13.54 -4.72
N VAL A 183 -30.13 14.76 -5.23
CA VAL A 183 -30.92 15.22 -6.40
C VAL A 183 -30.42 14.57 -7.70
N SER A 184 -29.10 14.45 -7.85
CA SER A 184 -28.49 13.94 -9.09
C SER A 184 -28.22 12.44 -9.00
N LYS A 185 -28.85 11.66 -9.89
CA LYS A 185 -28.53 10.23 -10.05
C LYS A 185 -27.09 10.01 -10.52
N SER A 186 -26.59 10.87 -11.40
CA SER A 186 -25.20 10.80 -11.88
C SER A 186 -24.20 10.98 -10.75
N ASP A 187 -24.50 11.84 -9.77
CA ASP A 187 -23.64 12.00 -8.59
C ASP A 187 -23.68 10.76 -7.72
N ARG A 188 -24.87 10.20 -7.49
CA ARG A 188 -25.05 8.94 -6.76
C ARG A 188 -24.25 7.80 -7.40
N ASP A 189 -24.30 7.67 -8.73
CA ASP A 189 -23.56 6.63 -9.46
C ASP A 189 -22.04 6.84 -9.38
N THR A 190 -21.59 8.09 -9.50
CA THR A 190 -20.17 8.46 -9.38
C THR A 190 -19.64 8.20 -7.97
N ILE A 191 -20.40 8.57 -6.94
CA ILE A 191 -20.03 8.32 -5.54
C ILE A 191 -19.99 6.82 -5.27
N ASN A 192 -20.99 6.05 -5.73
CA ASN A 192 -20.99 4.59 -5.60
C ASN A 192 -19.76 3.94 -6.24
N PHE A 193 -19.38 4.38 -7.45
CA PHE A 193 -18.18 3.88 -8.12
C PHE A 193 -16.92 4.12 -7.28
N HIS A 194 -16.71 5.35 -6.81
CA HIS A 194 -15.53 5.67 -6.01
C HIS A 194 -15.56 5.07 -4.61
N LEU A 195 -16.73 4.88 -4.02
CA LEU A 195 -16.88 4.16 -2.76
C LEU A 195 -16.44 2.69 -2.89
N ARG A 196 -16.76 2.04 -4.02
CA ARG A 196 -16.25 0.70 -4.31
C ARG A 196 -14.73 0.68 -4.47
N ILE A 197 -14.14 1.71 -5.10
CA ILE A 197 -12.68 1.85 -5.16
C ILE A 197 -12.09 2.02 -3.75
N MET A 198 -12.75 2.79 -2.87
CA MET A 198 -12.31 2.97 -1.49
C MET A 198 -12.29 1.66 -0.70
N GLN A 199 -13.36 0.89 -0.83
CA GLN A 199 -13.44 -0.45 -0.26
C GLN A 199 -12.39 -1.37 -0.88
N ALA A 200 -12.19 -1.31 -2.20
CA ALA A 200 -11.25 -2.17 -2.91
C ALA A 200 -9.81 -1.98 -2.39
N TRP A 201 -9.31 -0.75 -2.26
CA TRP A 201 -7.96 -0.54 -1.73
C TRP A 201 -7.83 -0.95 -0.26
N ARG A 202 -8.84 -0.65 0.58
CA ARG A 202 -8.85 -1.12 1.97
C ARG A 202 -8.72 -2.65 2.04
N TRP A 203 -9.50 -3.38 1.25
CA TRP A 203 -9.46 -4.84 1.22
C TRP A 203 -8.22 -5.41 0.55
N ASN A 204 -7.65 -4.71 -0.42
CA ASN A 204 -6.42 -5.10 -1.13
C ASN A 204 -5.16 -5.03 -0.24
N LEU A 205 -5.20 -4.31 0.89
CA LEU A 205 -4.16 -4.39 1.93
C LEU A 205 -3.95 -5.81 2.48
N ILE A 206 -4.98 -6.67 2.49
CA ILE A 206 -4.89 -8.06 2.96
C ILE A 206 -3.99 -8.90 2.05
N PRO A 207 -4.29 -9.07 0.74
CA PRO A 207 -3.41 -9.80 -0.15
C PRO A 207 -2.02 -9.16 -0.22
N MET A 208 -1.89 -7.83 -0.20
CA MET A 208 -0.59 -7.15 -0.16
C MET A 208 0.26 -7.61 1.03
N PHE A 209 -0.32 -7.65 2.24
CA PHE A 209 0.37 -8.11 3.44
C PHE A 209 0.77 -9.59 3.33
N ILE A 210 -0.13 -10.47 2.87
CA ILE A 210 0.14 -11.90 2.72
C ILE A 210 1.28 -12.14 1.73
N LEU A 211 1.27 -11.43 0.59
CA LEU A 211 2.33 -11.49 -0.41
C LEU A 211 3.65 -10.94 0.13
N GLY A 212 3.62 -9.84 0.88
CA GLY A 212 4.79 -9.28 1.57
C GLY A 212 5.41 -10.27 2.56
N LEU A 213 4.58 -10.95 3.35
CA LEU A 213 5.01 -12.02 4.26
C LEU A 213 5.61 -13.21 3.48
N ALA A 214 4.98 -13.63 2.39
CA ALA A 214 5.48 -14.72 1.56
C ALA A 214 6.85 -14.39 0.95
N VAL A 215 7.05 -13.16 0.45
CA VAL A 215 8.35 -12.68 -0.04
C VAL A 215 9.38 -12.71 1.08
N PHE A 216 9.06 -12.19 2.26
CA PHE A 216 9.97 -12.18 3.42
C PHE A 216 10.40 -13.59 3.84
N VAL A 217 9.44 -14.53 3.96
CA VAL A 217 9.72 -15.92 4.33
C VAL A 217 10.59 -16.59 3.28
N CYS A 218 10.24 -16.48 2.00
CA CYS A 218 11.01 -17.06 0.90
C CYS A 218 12.43 -16.49 0.83
N ALA A 219 12.57 -15.17 1.00
CA ALA A 219 13.85 -14.48 0.99
C ALA A 219 14.74 -14.91 2.16
N THR A 220 14.15 -15.07 3.35
CA THR A 220 14.86 -15.55 4.54
C THR A 220 15.34 -16.98 4.37
N ILE A 221 14.49 -17.88 3.86
CA ILE A 221 14.87 -19.27 3.56
C ILE A 221 16.02 -19.31 2.55
N ASP A 222 15.94 -18.52 1.47
CA ASP A 222 16.99 -18.39 0.46
C ASP A 222 18.32 -17.90 1.08
N ALA A 223 18.26 -16.86 1.91
CA ALA A 223 19.43 -16.29 2.58
C ALA A 223 20.10 -17.30 3.54
N VAL A 224 19.30 -18.02 4.35
CA VAL A 224 19.80 -19.05 5.27
C VAL A 224 20.43 -20.22 4.51
N ALA A 225 19.78 -20.70 3.44
CA ALA A 225 20.30 -21.78 2.62
C ALA A 225 21.64 -21.42 1.97
N GLN A 226 21.80 -20.18 1.52
CA GLN A 226 23.06 -19.69 0.97
C GLN A 226 24.14 -19.54 2.02
N TRP A 227 23.83 -18.99 3.19
CA TRP A 227 24.79 -18.86 4.27
C TRP A 227 25.35 -20.21 4.74
N LYS A 228 24.50 -21.24 4.80
CA LYS A 228 24.94 -22.62 5.09
C LYS A 228 25.93 -23.15 4.05
N LYS A 229 25.66 -22.93 2.76
CA LYS A 229 26.57 -23.32 1.66
C LYS A 229 27.92 -22.59 1.74
N ASP A 230 27.90 -21.28 1.97
CA ASP A 230 29.11 -20.47 2.12
C ASP A 230 29.96 -20.89 3.33
N ARG A 231 29.35 -21.41 4.40
CA ARG A 231 30.07 -21.97 5.54
C ARG A 231 30.73 -23.30 5.22
N GLN A 232 30.02 -24.21 4.54
CA GLN A 232 30.56 -25.50 4.12
C GLN A 232 31.76 -25.32 3.19
N VAL A 233 31.65 -24.46 2.17
CA VAL A 233 32.77 -24.19 1.24
C VAL A 233 33.98 -23.64 1.99
N ARG A 234 33.79 -22.74 2.96
CA ARG A 234 34.89 -22.20 3.77
C ARG A 234 35.52 -23.22 4.71
N SER A 235 34.76 -24.17 5.26
CA SER A 235 35.33 -25.24 6.08
C SER A 235 36.18 -26.18 5.24
N PHE A 236 35.68 -26.61 4.08
CA PHE A 236 36.44 -27.44 3.13
C PHE A 236 37.75 -26.78 2.68
N MET A 237 37.74 -25.49 2.35
CA MET A 237 38.97 -24.77 1.98
C MET A 237 39.98 -24.67 3.13
N ARG A 238 39.51 -24.49 4.37
CA ARG A 238 40.39 -24.44 5.56
C ARG A 238 41.03 -25.79 5.85
N GLU A 239 40.27 -26.87 5.68
CA GLU A 239 40.73 -28.24 5.90
C GLU A 239 41.73 -28.67 4.81
N GLY A 240 41.45 -28.36 3.54
CA GLY A 240 42.39 -28.59 2.44
C GLY A 240 43.73 -27.85 2.60
N LYS A 241 43.72 -26.61 3.12
CA LYS A 241 44.96 -25.87 3.44
C LYS A 241 45.76 -26.46 4.60
N ARG A 242 45.12 -27.21 5.52
CA ARG A 242 45.83 -27.87 6.62
C ARG A 242 46.53 -29.16 6.20
N LEU A 243 46.03 -29.82 5.16
CA LEU A 243 46.60 -31.07 4.63
C LEU A 243 47.75 -30.85 3.63
N SER A 244 47.96 -29.61 3.19
CA SER A 244 49.00 -29.22 2.22
C SER A 244 50.27 -28.63 2.86
N VAL A 245 50.44 -28.77 4.18
CA VAL A 245 51.61 -28.36 4.96
C VAL A 245 52.21 -29.60 5.60
#